data_AF-A0A7S3EVL3-F1
#
_entry.id   AF-A0A7S3EVL3-F1
#
_cell.length_a   1.000
_cell.length_b   1.000
_cell.length_c   1.000
_cell.angle_alpha   90.00
_cell.angle_beta   90.00
_cell.angle_gamma   90.00
#
_symmetry.space_group_name_H-M   'P 1'
#
loop_
_entity.id
_entity.type
_entity.pdbx_description
1 polymer ?
#
loop_
_entity_poly.entity_id
_entity_poly.type
_entity_poly.pdbx_seq_one_letter_code
_entity_poly.pdbx_strand_id
1 'polypeptide(L)'
;TCKMGTDDGLLRPRGFRRLRILALLAFVAGAALTLSSFASAPARGRAIILRNAAGAEAHVLPTGAIIQRLLVPDRSGKLDDVVLGYDTEAEYAASPYFGAVVGRVANRIANATFMLGGREYRLAKNEAGMPGSLHGGQRGFDKVEWRPTQLNASAVVLRYFSADGEEGYPGNVHAEVYYELTPASELVFELRATSDQPTPINLAQHSYFNLAGHGGGSVLGHELSMPEATHMLPIDSTRSEHHPSLCPDTRSSSRPVRSQSPSDLTSHAVSCAGS
;
A
#
# COMPACT_ATOMS: atom_id res chain seq x y z
N THR A 1 -31.41 23.44 -6.70
CA THR A 1 -31.21 23.42 -8.16
C THR A 1 -29.80 23.86 -8.48
N CYS A 2 -28.87 22.91 -8.57
CA CYS A 2 -27.52 23.14 -9.10
C CYS A 2 -27.36 22.27 -10.34
N LYS A 3 -27.04 22.92 -11.46
CA LYS A 3 -26.87 22.32 -12.79
C LYS A 3 -25.52 21.61 -12.87
N MET A 4 -25.53 20.40 -13.43
CA MET A 4 -24.37 19.71 -13.97
C MET A 4 -23.85 20.48 -15.20
N GLY A 5 -22.54 20.74 -15.23
CA GLY A 5 -21.79 21.04 -16.45
C GLY A 5 -21.00 19.79 -16.84
N THR A 6 -21.34 19.22 -17.98
CA THR A 6 -20.61 18.14 -18.64
C THR A 6 -19.56 18.77 -19.56
N ASP A 7 -18.28 18.58 -19.26
CA ASP A 7 -17.20 18.85 -20.22
C ASP A 7 -16.61 17.52 -20.69
N ASP A 8 -16.95 17.18 -21.94
CA ASP A 8 -16.36 16.13 -22.75
C ASP A 8 -14.93 16.53 -23.16
N GLY A 9 -13.95 16.05 -22.40
CA GLY A 9 -12.52 16.25 -22.67
C GLY A 9 -11.83 14.95 -23.09
N LEU A 10 -12.08 14.48 -24.31
CA LEU A 10 -11.34 13.37 -24.94
C LEU A 10 -9.86 13.75 -25.13
N LEU A 11 -8.99 13.35 -24.18
CA LEU A 11 -7.55 13.44 -24.34
C LEU A 11 -7.00 12.12 -24.93
N ARG A 12 -6.69 12.18 -26.22
CA ARG A 12 -5.95 11.13 -26.96
C ARG A 12 -4.51 10.99 -26.41
N PRO A 13 -3.92 9.79 -26.43
CA PRO A 13 -2.54 9.57 -25.98
C PRO A 13 -1.54 10.21 -26.95
N ARG A 14 -0.68 11.09 -26.44
CA ARG A 14 0.47 11.62 -27.18
C ARG A 14 1.59 10.57 -27.18
N GLY A 15 1.88 10.03 -28.37
CA GLY A 15 2.98 9.11 -28.59
C GLY A 15 4.34 9.77 -28.36
N PHE A 16 5.22 9.10 -27.62
CA PHE A 16 6.62 9.49 -27.50
C PHE A 16 7.40 9.04 -28.74
N ARG A 17 7.97 10.03 -29.44
CA ARG A 17 8.88 9.82 -30.57
C ARG A 17 10.21 9.26 -30.06
N ARG A 18 10.65 8.16 -30.66
CA ARG A 18 11.98 7.56 -30.44
C ARG A 18 13.06 8.43 -31.08
N LEU A 19 14.04 8.88 -30.30
CA LEU A 19 15.30 9.40 -30.82
C LEU A 19 16.38 8.35 -30.57
N ARG A 20 16.97 7.82 -31.65
CA ARG A 20 18.15 6.95 -31.62
C ARG A 20 19.40 7.84 -31.64
N ILE A 21 20.27 7.69 -30.65
CA ILE A 21 21.67 8.17 -30.73
C ILE A 21 22.57 6.96 -30.45
N LEU A 22 23.49 6.72 -31.39
CA LEU A 22 24.41 5.60 -31.43
C LEU A 22 25.76 6.02 -30.80
N ALA A 23 26.21 5.19 -29.84
CA ALA A 23 27.57 4.86 -29.39
C ALA A 23 28.73 5.89 -29.42
N LEU A 24 29.46 5.97 -28.30
CA LEU A 24 30.92 5.78 -28.32
C LEU A 24 31.43 5.15 -27.00
N LEU A 25 32.45 4.30 -27.14
CA LEU A 25 33.08 3.43 -26.13
C LEU A 25 34.14 4.12 -25.26
N ALA A 26 34.43 3.43 -24.15
CA ALA A 26 35.67 3.31 -23.39
C ALA A 26 35.94 4.29 -22.22
N PHE A 27 35.91 3.75 -21.00
CA PHE A 27 37.13 3.58 -20.19
C PHE A 27 36.93 2.50 -19.10
N VAL A 28 37.93 1.64 -18.93
CA VAL A 28 38.02 0.59 -17.91
C VAL A 28 38.65 1.18 -16.66
N ALA A 29 38.03 0.99 -15.49
CA ALA A 29 38.72 1.06 -14.20
C ALA A 29 38.12 0.00 -13.27
N GLY A 30 38.95 -0.97 -12.89
CA GLY A 30 38.55 -2.08 -12.04
C GLY A 30 38.21 -1.63 -10.63
N ALA A 31 37.00 -1.96 -10.18
CA ALA A 31 36.67 -2.04 -8.78
C ALA A 31 36.54 -3.52 -8.42
N ALA A 32 37.32 -3.97 -7.44
CA ALA A 32 37.22 -5.30 -6.88
C ALA A 32 35.82 -5.47 -6.27
N LEU A 33 34.99 -6.27 -6.94
CA LEU A 33 33.71 -6.72 -6.42
C LEU A 33 33.99 -7.78 -5.35
N THR A 34 34.01 -7.34 -4.09
CA THR A 34 33.80 -8.27 -2.96
C THR A 34 32.39 -8.82 -3.08
N LEU A 35 32.27 -10.03 -3.62
CA LEU A 35 31.06 -10.85 -3.53
C LEU A 35 30.86 -11.22 -2.06
N SER A 36 30.25 -10.31 -1.30
CA SER A 36 29.59 -10.67 -0.05
C SER A 36 28.44 -11.60 -0.45
N SER A 37 28.57 -12.87 -0.07
CA SER A 37 27.54 -13.88 -0.21
C SER A 37 26.22 -13.35 0.35
N PHE A 38 25.30 -13.01 -0.56
CA PHE A 38 23.91 -12.80 -0.19
C PHE A 38 23.43 -14.09 0.47
N ALA A 39 22.88 -13.97 1.68
CA ALA A 39 22.15 -15.05 2.31
C ALA A 39 21.18 -15.64 1.28
N SER A 40 21.28 -16.95 1.07
CA SER A 40 20.55 -17.67 0.03
C SER A 40 19.06 -17.35 0.09
N ALA A 41 18.52 -16.75 -0.96
CA ALA A 41 17.10 -16.48 -1.08
C ALA A 41 16.30 -17.79 -1.01
N PRO A 42 15.21 -17.87 -0.24
CA PRO A 42 14.29 -19.00 -0.32
C PRO A 42 13.59 -19.03 -1.69
N ALA A 43 13.07 -20.20 -2.04
CA ALA A 43 12.79 -20.65 -3.40
C ALA A 43 11.89 -19.71 -4.24
N ARG A 44 12.38 -19.43 -5.45
CA ARG A 44 11.65 -18.78 -6.56
C ARG A 44 10.41 -19.61 -6.95
N GLY A 45 9.25 -18.96 -7.00
CA GLY A 45 8.05 -19.57 -7.58
C GLY A 45 7.30 -18.66 -8.56
N ARG A 46 6.86 -17.48 -8.08
CA ARG A 46 5.91 -16.63 -8.83
C ARG A 46 6.14 -15.12 -8.75
N ALA A 47 7.06 -14.66 -7.91
CA ALA A 47 7.31 -13.24 -7.75
C ALA A 47 7.85 -12.61 -9.05
N ILE A 48 7.24 -11.49 -9.44
CA ILE A 48 7.70 -10.61 -10.49
C ILE A 48 8.73 -9.68 -9.87
N ILE A 49 9.95 -9.75 -10.37
CA ILE A 49 11.07 -8.98 -9.82
C ILE A 49 11.25 -7.71 -10.65
N LEU A 50 11.06 -6.56 -10.00
CA LEU A 50 11.36 -5.24 -10.53
C LEU A 50 12.75 -4.82 -10.07
N ARG A 51 13.58 -4.29 -10.97
CA ARG A 51 14.96 -3.87 -10.68
C ARG A 51 15.23 -2.52 -11.31
N ASN A 52 15.93 -1.65 -10.59
CA ASN A 52 16.47 -0.41 -11.16
C ASN A 52 17.99 -0.51 -11.38
N ALA A 53 18.56 0.49 -12.04
CA ALA A 53 20.00 0.53 -12.32
C ALA A 53 20.87 0.78 -11.06
N ALA A 54 20.28 1.27 -9.98
CA ALA A 54 20.95 1.53 -8.70
C ALA A 54 21.04 0.28 -7.79
N GLY A 55 20.49 -0.86 -8.23
CA GLY A 55 20.54 -2.13 -7.50
C GLY A 55 19.38 -2.36 -6.54
N ALA A 56 18.42 -1.43 -6.44
CA ALA A 56 17.20 -1.68 -5.67
C ALA A 56 16.33 -2.73 -6.36
N GLU A 57 15.56 -3.48 -5.57
CA GLU A 57 14.66 -4.53 -6.06
C GLU A 57 13.30 -4.49 -5.36
N ALA A 58 12.23 -4.76 -6.10
CA ALA A 58 10.91 -5.05 -5.53
C ALA A 58 10.42 -6.40 -6.05
N HIS A 59 9.90 -7.24 -5.16
CA HIS A 59 9.38 -8.56 -5.49
C HIS A 59 7.86 -8.52 -5.30
N VAL A 60 7.11 -8.70 -6.38
CA VAL A 60 5.64 -8.56 -6.40
C VAL A 60 4.99 -9.91 -6.70
N LEU A 61 4.13 -10.40 -5.82
CA LEU A 61 3.34 -11.60 -6.05
C LEU A 61 2.04 -11.23 -6.80
N PRO A 62 1.62 -12.03 -7.80
CA PRO A 62 0.30 -11.84 -8.43
C PRO A 62 -0.87 -12.04 -7.45
N THR A 63 -0.72 -12.95 -6.49
CA THR A 63 -1.68 -13.13 -5.40
C THR A 63 -1.73 -11.86 -4.56
N GLY A 64 -2.92 -11.30 -4.38
CA GLY A 64 -3.15 -10.08 -3.59
C GLY A 64 -2.45 -8.82 -4.12
N ALA A 65 -1.79 -8.92 -5.29
CA ALA A 65 -0.82 -7.93 -5.76
C ALA A 65 0.20 -7.53 -4.68
N ILE A 66 0.69 -8.53 -3.92
CA ILE A 66 1.50 -8.31 -2.72
C ILE A 66 2.89 -7.80 -3.06
N ILE A 67 3.34 -6.74 -2.38
CA ILE A 67 4.76 -6.41 -2.26
C ILE A 67 5.37 -7.36 -1.23
N GLN A 68 6.06 -8.39 -1.72
CA GLN A 68 6.69 -9.41 -0.87
C GLN A 68 8.00 -8.92 -0.26
N ARG A 69 8.81 -8.23 -1.08
CA ARG A 69 10.12 -7.71 -0.69
C ARG A 69 10.37 -6.36 -1.32
N LEU A 70 11.09 -5.50 -0.61
CA LEU A 70 11.55 -4.21 -1.10
C LEU A 70 12.98 -3.99 -0.61
N LEU A 71 13.95 -4.31 -1.46
CA LEU A 71 15.36 -4.16 -1.17
C LEU A 71 15.82 -2.77 -1.63
N VAL A 72 16.17 -1.92 -0.68
CA VAL A 72 16.64 -0.55 -0.94
C VAL A 72 18.01 -0.32 -0.33
N PRO A 73 18.89 0.47 -0.98
CA PRO A 73 20.22 0.74 -0.47
C PRO A 73 20.16 1.75 0.69
N ASP A 74 20.91 1.48 1.76
CA ASP A 74 21.18 2.46 2.81
C ASP A 74 22.24 3.50 2.36
N ARG A 75 22.61 4.42 3.27
CA ARG A 75 23.64 5.44 3.01
C ARG A 75 25.03 4.89 2.67
N SER A 76 25.31 3.62 2.97
CA SER A 76 26.55 2.92 2.63
C SER A 76 26.43 2.09 1.35
N GLY A 77 25.25 2.07 0.71
CA GLY A 77 24.94 1.26 -0.46
C GLY A 77 24.57 -0.19 -0.13
N LYS A 78 24.44 -0.56 1.15
CA LYS A 78 24.03 -1.90 1.55
C LYS A 78 22.52 -2.05 1.33
N LEU A 79 22.12 -3.06 0.58
CA LEU A 79 20.70 -3.41 0.41
C LEU A 79 20.16 -4.10 1.66
N ASP A 80 18.98 -3.68 2.10
CA ASP A 80 18.19 -4.39 3.10
C ASP A 80 16.71 -4.42 2.70
N ASP A 81 16.00 -5.44 3.16
CA ASP A 81 14.56 -5.59 2.90
C ASP A 81 13.79 -4.74 3.90
N VAL A 82 13.11 -3.69 3.44
CA VAL A 82 12.47 -2.71 4.33
C VAL A 82 10.97 -2.95 4.52
N VAL A 83 10.44 -4.07 4.05
CA VAL A 83 9.05 -4.47 4.26
C VAL A 83 8.92 -5.76 5.04
N LEU A 84 7.85 -5.88 5.82
CA LEU A 84 7.47 -7.14 6.47
C LEU A 84 6.67 -8.00 5.50
N GLY A 85 6.90 -9.31 5.57
CA GLY A 85 6.32 -10.28 4.67
C GLY A 85 6.70 -11.70 5.05
N TYR A 86 6.42 -12.63 4.15
CA TYR A 86 6.70 -14.05 4.32
C TYR A 86 7.45 -14.59 3.12
N ASP A 87 8.12 -15.73 3.32
CA ASP A 87 8.87 -16.39 2.26
C ASP A 87 7.96 -17.18 1.31
N THR A 88 6.78 -17.62 1.78
CA THR A 88 5.87 -18.48 1.00
C THR A 88 4.45 -17.91 0.86
N GLU A 89 3.80 -18.19 -0.28
CA GLU A 89 2.39 -17.81 -0.52
C GLU A 89 1.42 -18.44 0.50
N ALA A 90 1.76 -19.63 1.04
CA ALA A 90 0.94 -20.31 2.04
C ALA A 90 0.84 -19.53 3.35
N GLU A 91 1.93 -18.86 3.75
CA GLU A 91 1.93 -18.00 4.94
C GLU A 91 1.08 -16.75 4.74
N TYR A 92 1.12 -16.15 3.54
CA TYR A 92 0.23 -15.04 3.18
C TYR A 92 -1.26 -15.44 3.19
N ALA A 93 -1.58 -16.68 2.82
CA ALA A 93 -2.95 -17.19 2.93
C ALA A 93 -3.42 -17.34 4.39
N ALA A 94 -2.50 -17.61 5.32
CA ALA A 94 -2.79 -17.78 6.74
C ALA A 94 -2.77 -16.47 7.55
N SER A 95 -2.02 -15.46 7.10
CA SER A 95 -1.86 -14.17 7.77
C SER A 95 -2.10 -13.03 6.77
N PRO A 96 -3.34 -12.50 6.71
CA PRO A 96 -3.74 -11.63 5.62
C PRO A 96 -3.10 -10.24 5.70
N TYR A 97 -3.17 -9.53 4.57
CA TYR A 97 -2.86 -8.11 4.38
C TYR A 97 -1.38 -7.69 4.31
N PHE A 98 -0.41 -8.47 4.77
CA PHE A 98 1.00 -8.09 4.64
C PHE A 98 1.38 -7.78 3.17
N GLY A 99 1.67 -6.52 2.88
CA GLY A 99 2.07 -6.07 1.53
C GLY A 99 0.98 -6.10 0.46
N ALA A 100 -0.24 -6.54 0.78
CA ALA A 100 -1.31 -6.76 -0.18
C ALA A 100 -2.02 -5.47 -0.60
N VAL A 101 -2.68 -5.50 -1.75
CA VAL A 101 -3.73 -4.52 -2.09
C VAL A 101 -5.04 -4.97 -1.45
N VAL A 102 -5.64 -4.12 -0.62
CA VAL A 102 -6.94 -4.36 0.01
C VAL A 102 -8.05 -3.60 -0.71
N GLY A 103 -9.21 -4.25 -0.83
CA GLY A 103 -10.38 -3.73 -1.56
C GLY A 103 -11.50 -4.78 -1.66
N ARG A 104 -12.72 -4.44 -2.09
CA ARG A 104 -13.15 -3.17 -2.74
C ARG A 104 -13.15 -1.94 -1.85
N VAL A 105 -13.40 -2.12 -0.54
CA VAL A 105 -13.36 -1.04 0.45
C VAL A 105 -12.36 -1.41 1.55
N ALA A 106 -11.27 -0.66 1.62
CA ALA A 106 -10.28 -0.74 2.67
C ALA A 106 -10.85 -0.22 4.00
N ASN A 107 -10.32 -0.75 5.10
CA ASN A 107 -10.79 -0.50 6.45
C ASN A 107 -12.24 -1.00 6.66
N ARG A 108 -12.96 -0.42 7.61
CA ARG A 108 -14.21 -0.96 8.13
C ARG A 108 -15.44 -0.32 7.51
N ILE A 109 -16.45 -1.14 7.26
CA ILE A 109 -17.84 -0.72 7.08
C ILE A 109 -18.62 -1.17 8.31
N ALA A 110 -19.13 -0.19 9.06
CA ALA A 110 -19.88 -0.42 10.29
C ALA A 110 -21.07 -1.37 10.05
N ASN A 111 -21.29 -2.29 10.99
CA ASN A 111 -22.36 -3.31 10.96
C ASN A 111 -22.34 -4.25 9.74
N ALA A 112 -21.30 -4.18 8.90
CA ALA A 112 -21.21 -4.87 7.62
C ALA A 112 -22.39 -4.57 6.68
N THR A 113 -22.88 -3.33 6.70
CA THR A 113 -23.99 -2.89 5.86
C THR A 113 -23.79 -1.47 5.37
N PHE A 114 -24.29 -1.15 4.17
CA PHE A 114 -24.40 0.23 3.70
C PHE A 114 -25.63 0.41 2.80
N MET A 115 -26.07 1.67 2.65
CA MET A 115 -27.15 2.07 1.76
C MET A 115 -26.59 2.69 0.49
N LEU A 116 -27.09 2.28 -0.67
CA LEU A 116 -26.75 2.90 -1.96
C LEU A 116 -27.98 2.91 -2.87
N GLY A 117 -28.35 4.10 -3.38
CA GLY A 117 -29.53 4.25 -4.24
C GLY A 117 -30.84 3.79 -3.57
N GLY A 118 -30.96 3.94 -2.24
CA GLY A 118 -32.14 3.51 -1.47
C GLY A 118 -32.22 2.00 -1.20
N ARG A 119 -31.22 1.22 -1.61
CA ARG A 119 -31.12 -0.23 -1.34
C ARG A 119 -30.07 -0.51 -0.26
N GLU A 120 -30.42 -1.41 0.67
CA GLU A 120 -29.48 -1.96 1.65
C GLU A 120 -28.62 -3.06 1.01
N TYR A 121 -27.31 -2.97 1.22
CA TYR A 121 -26.33 -3.99 0.88
C TYR A 121 -25.74 -4.56 2.16
N ARG A 122 -25.60 -5.89 2.20
CA ARG A 122 -25.04 -6.63 3.33
C ARG A 122 -23.73 -7.29 2.92
N LEU A 123 -22.72 -7.12 3.75
CA LEU A 123 -21.37 -7.60 3.56
C LEU A 123 -21.05 -8.69 4.58
N ALA A 124 -19.94 -9.38 4.37
CA ALA A 124 -19.45 -10.32 5.36
C ALA A 124 -18.94 -9.61 6.62
N LYS A 125 -19.34 -10.11 7.80
CA LYS A 125 -18.70 -9.80 9.08
C LYS A 125 -17.48 -10.67 9.26
N ASN A 126 -16.33 -10.17 8.83
CA ASN A 126 -15.09 -10.95 8.70
C ASN A 126 -13.99 -10.53 9.69
N GLU A 127 -14.25 -9.58 10.58
CA GLU A 127 -13.34 -9.24 11.68
C GLU A 127 -13.82 -9.89 12.98
N ALA A 128 -13.00 -10.79 13.53
CA ALA A 128 -13.37 -11.55 14.72
C ALA A 128 -13.69 -10.63 15.91
N GLY A 129 -14.86 -10.86 16.52
CA GLY A 129 -15.33 -10.07 17.67
C GLY A 129 -15.88 -8.68 17.32
N MET A 130 -15.91 -8.30 16.04
CA MET A 130 -16.32 -6.96 15.61
C MET A 130 -17.56 -7.03 14.70
N PRO A 131 -18.47 -6.04 14.77
CA PRO A 131 -19.73 -6.09 14.01
C PRO A 131 -19.57 -5.69 12.54
N GLY A 132 -18.42 -5.14 12.14
CA GLY A 132 -18.17 -4.57 10.82
C GLY A 132 -17.68 -5.56 9.77
N SER A 133 -17.64 -5.09 8.53
CA SER A 133 -16.88 -5.71 7.43
C SER A 133 -15.53 -5.02 7.30
N LEU A 134 -14.45 -5.75 7.12
CA LEU A 134 -13.07 -5.24 7.09
C LEU A 134 -12.40 -5.58 5.76
N HIS A 135 -11.71 -4.61 5.17
CA HIS A 135 -10.82 -4.79 4.01
C HIS A 135 -11.44 -5.56 2.83
N GLY A 136 -12.72 -5.30 2.57
CA GLY A 136 -13.43 -5.86 1.42
C GLY A 136 -14.05 -7.24 1.64
N GLY A 137 -13.92 -7.85 2.82
CA GLY A 137 -14.66 -9.06 3.19
C GLY A 137 -13.81 -10.32 3.35
N GLN A 138 -14.45 -11.49 3.28
CA GLN A 138 -13.79 -12.79 3.55
C GLN A 138 -12.70 -13.07 2.52
N ARG A 139 -13.03 -12.92 1.23
CA ARG A 139 -12.12 -13.07 0.10
C ARG A 139 -11.95 -11.75 -0.64
N GLY A 140 -11.51 -10.73 0.10
CA GLY A 140 -11.12 -9.43 -0.44
C GLY A 140 -9.95 -9.50 -1.44
N PHE A 141 -9.61 -8.34 -2.00
CA PHE A 141 -8.59 -8.21 -3.06
C PHE A 141 -7.19 -8.70 -2.67
N ASP A 142 -6.92 -8.85 -1.37
CA ASP A 142 -5.68 -9.38 -0.82
C ASP A 142 -5.53 -10.89 -1.03
N LYS A 143 -6.62 -11.62 -1.31
CA LYS A 143 -6.66 -13.09 -1.41
C LYS A 143 -6.97 -13.62 -2.81
N VAL A 144 -7.07 -12.73 -3.80
CA VAL A 144 -7.40 -13.09 -5.18
C VAL A 144 -6.16 -13.09 -6.06
N GLU A 145 -6.24 -13.82 -7.16
CA GLU A 145 -5.20 -13.87 -8.18
C GLU A 145 -5.35 -12.70 -9.14
N TRP A 146 -4.43 -11.75 -9.09
CA TRP A 146 -4.38 -10.67 -10.06
C TRP A 146 -3.64 -11.13 -11.32
N ARG A 147 -4.09 -10.68 -12.49
CA ARG A 147 -3.43 -10.97 -13.76
C ARG A 147 -2.31 -9.96 -14.00
N PRO A 148 -1.03 -10.37 -13.99
CA PRO A 148 0.08 -9.45 -14.22
C PRO A 148 0.28 -9.17 -15.72
N THR A 149 0.85 -8.00 -16.00
CA THR A 149 1.37 -7.59 -17.31
C THR A 149 2.65 -6.80 -17.03
N GLN A 150 3.80 -7.46 -17.16
CA GLN A 150 5.08 -6.79 -17.00
C GLN A 150 5.31 -5.82 -18.16
N LEU A 151 5.59 -4.56 -17.84
CA LEU A 151 5.78 -3.50 -18.82
C LEU A 151 7.24 -3.41 -19.26
N ASN A 152 8.16 -3.56 -18.30
CA ASN A 152 9.61 -3.58 -18.51
C ASN A 152 10.30 -4.19 -17.26
N ALA A 153 11.62 -4.06 -17.17
CA ALA A 153 12.41 -4.62 -16.05
C ALA A 153 12.13 -3.97 -14.69
N SER A 154 11.57 -2.76 -14.65
CA SER A 154 11.33 -1.98 -13.44
C SER A 154 9.85 -1.69 -13.16
N ALA A 155 8.92 -2.10 -14.04
CA ALA A 155 7.49 -1.82 -13.88
C ALA A 155 6.56 -2.98 -14.30
N VAL A 156 5.45 -3.13 -13.57
CA VAL A 156 4.39 -4.12 -13.80
C VAL A 156 3.01 -3.51 -13.52
N VAL A 157 2.01 -3.96 -14.27
CA VAL A 157 0.60 -3.71 -13.96
C VAL A 157 -0.08 -5.02 -13.60
N LEU A 158 -0.84 -5.05 -12.52
CA LEU A 158 -1.69 -6.18 -12.14
C LEU A 158 -3.15 -5.77 -12.22
N ARG A 159 -4.00 -6.65 -12.76
CA ARG A 159 -5.43 -6.39 -12.94
C ARG A 159 -6.30 -7.48 -12.33
N TYR A 160 -7.40 -7.07 -11.72
CA TYR A 160 -8.42 -7.99 -11.20
C TYR A 160 -9.81 -7.54 -11.66
N PHE A 161 -10.64 -8.51 -12.01
CA PHE A 161 -12.05 -8.28 -12.32
C PHE A 161 -12.90 -8.84 -11.19
N SER A 162 -13.58 -7.94 -10.50
CA SER A 162 -14.48 -8.25 -9.38
C SER A 162 -15.91 -8.17 -9.90
N ALA A 163 -16.60 -9.31 -9.98
CA ALA A 163 -17.94 -9.40 -10.58
C ALA A 163 -19.01 -8.75 -9.70
N ASP A 164 -20.12 -8.28 -10.29
CA ASP A 164 -21.28 -7.81 -9.54
C ASP A 164 -21.70 -8.81 -8.44
N GLY A 165 -21.90 -8.31 -7.22
CA GLY A 165 -22.22 -9.10 -6.04
C GLY A 165 -21.04 -9.74 -5.31
N GLU A 166 -19.80 -9.65 -5.81
CA GLU A 166 -18.63 -10.18 -5.10
C GLU A 166 -18.48 -9.53 -3.71
N GLU A 167 -18.36 -10.36 -2.68
CA GLU A 167 -18.36 -9.97 -1.26
C GLU A 167 -19.58 -9.11 -0.81
N GLY A 168 -20.65 -9.09 -1.61
CA GLY A 168 -21.88 -8.34 -1.34
C GLY A 168 -21.93 -6.92 -1.92
N TYR A 169 -20.90 -6.51 -2.67
CA TYR A 169 -20.85 -5.18 -3.30
C TYR A 169 -21.52 -5.18 -4.69
N PRO A 170 -22.29 -4.14 -5.05
CA PRO A 170 -22.88 -4.02 -6.39
C PRO A 170 -21.85 -3.64 -7.45
N GLY A 171 -22.16 -3.91 -8.71
CA GLY A 171 -21.41 -3.49 -9.89
C GLY A 171 -20.21 -4.38 -10.19
N ASN A 172 -19.94 -4.56 -11.48
CA ASN A 172 -18.67 -5.11 -11.92
C ASN A 172 -17.58 -4.05 -11.73
N VAL A 173 -16.41 -4.46 -11.26
CA VAL A 173 -15.27 -3.57 -11.03
C VAL A 173 -14.03 -4.13 -11.71
N HIS A 174 -13.41 -3.32 -12.56
CA HIS A 174 -12.06 -3.56 -13.06
C HIS A 174 -11.07 -2.80 -12.18
N ALA A 175 -10.34 -3.52 -11.33
CA ALA A 175 -9.30 -2.97 -10.48
C ALA A 175 -7.92 -3.16 -11.13
N GLU A 176 -7.05 -2.18 -10.94
CA GLU A 176 -5.69 -2.17 -11.46
C GLU A 176 -4.74 -1.60 -10.40
N VAL A 177 -3.57 -2.23 -10.26
CA VAL A 177 -2.42 -1.64 -9.55
C VAL A 177 -1.22 -1.60 -10.48
N TYR A 178 -0.61 -0.43 -10.58
CA TYR A 178 0.69 -0.21 -11.19
C TYR A 178 1.76 -0.22 -10.11
N TYR A 179 2.87 -0.92 -10.34
CA TYR A 179 4.09 -0.83 -9.54
C TYR A 179 5.27 -0.47 -10.44
N GLU A 180 6.08 0.49 -9.99
CA GLU A 180 7.34 0.86 -10.62
C GLU A 180 8.42 1.12 -9.58
N LEU A 181 9.62 0.64 -9.87
CA LEU A 181 10.83 1.02 -9.15
C LEU A 181 11.62 2.04 -9.98
N THR A 182 11.62 3.29 -9.56
CA THR A 182 12.23 4.39 -10.33
C THR A 182 13.75 4.30 -10.30
N PRO A 183 14.47 4.98 -11.23
CA PRO A 183 15.92 5.08 -11.18
C PRO A 183 16.48 5.69 -9.88
N ALA A 184 15.67 6.45 -9.14
CA ALA A 184 16.03 7.06 -7.85
C ALA A 184 15.79 6.10 -6.65
N SER A 185 15.46 4.84 -6.91
CA SER A 185 15.11 3.83 -5.89
C SER A 185 13.83 4.16 -5.11
N GLU A 186 12.87 4.79 -5.78
CA GLU A 186 11.53 5.01 -5.24
C GLU A 186 10.60 3.91 -5.71
N LEU A 187 9.81 3.34 -4.80
CA LEU A 187 8.69 2.48 -5.17
C LEU A 187 7.46 3.35 -5.38
N VAL A 188 7.03 3.46 -6.64
CA VAL A 188 5.80 4.13 -7.03
C VAL A 188 4.70 3.08 -7.20
N PHE A 189 3.52 3.35 -6.65
CA PHE A 189 2.34 2.56 -6.94
C PHE A 189 1.13 3.45 -7.21
N GLU A 190 0.26 3.00 -8.12
CA GLU A 190 -0.98 3.67 -8.46
C GLU A 190 -2.12 2.67 -8.42
N LEU A 191 -3.18 2.98 -7.66
CA LEU A 191 -4.38 2.15 -7.52
C LEU A 191 -5.51 2.78 -8.35
N ARG A 192 -6.12 1.98 -9.23
CA ARG A 192 -7.23 2.41 -10.08
C ARG A 192 -8.37 1.40 -10.02
N ALA A 193 -9.59 1.91 -10.16
CA ALA A 193 -10.77 1.09 -10.33
C ALA A 193 -11.76 1.78 -11.28
N THR A 194 -12.45 1.00 -12.09
CA THR A 194 -13.60 1.45 -12.88
C THR A 194 -14.77 0.51 -12.63
N SER A 195 -15.99 1.05 -12.59
CA SER A 195 -17.20 0.25 -12.38
C SER A 195 -18.28 0.58 -13.39
N ASP A 196 -19.11 -0.40 -13.70
CA ASP A 196 -20.29 -0.25 -14.58
C ASP A 196 -21.57 0.13 -13.82
N GLN A 197 -21.54 0.17 -12.49
CA GLN A 197 -22.64 0.61 -11.64
C GLN A 197 -22.09 1.45 -10.47
N PRO A 198 -22.92 2.29 -9.82
CA PRO A 198 -22.55 2.92 -8.56
C PRO A 198 -22.14 1.86 -7.53
N THR A 199 -20.97 2.02 -6.93
CA THR A 199 -20.44 1.12 -5.90
C THR A 199 -19.37 1.85 -5.07
N PRO A 200 -19.24 1.59 -3.75
CA PRO A 200 -18.14 2.18 -2.98
C PRO A 200 -16.80 1.54 -3.36
N ILE A 201 -15.79 2.38 -3.54
CA ILE A 201 -14.40 1.95 -3.77
C ILE A 201 -13.48 2.74 -2.85
N ASN A 202 -12.63 2.02 -2.12
CA ASN A 202 -11.52 2.56 -1.35
C ASN A 202 -10.40 1.51 -1.38
N LEU A 203 -9.36 1.73 -2.17
CA LEU A 203 -8.25 0.79 -2.30
C LEU A 203 -7.07 1.27 -1.47
N ALA A 204 -6.34 0.35 -0.84
CA ALA A 204 -5.11 0.68 -0.14
C ALA A 204 -4.05 -0.39 -0.38
N GLN A 205 -2.79 0.02 -0.28
CA GLN A 205 -1.64 -0.88 -0.25
C GLN A 205 -1.23 -1.06 1.22
N HIS A 206 -1.12 -2.30 1.68
CA HIS A 206 -1.02 -2.64 3.09
C HIS A 206 0.39 -3.16 3.49
N SER A 207 1.44 -2.55 2.94
CA SER A 207 2.81 -2.83 3.37
C SER A 207 3.07 -2.32 4.78
N TYR A 208 3.78 -3.14 5.55
CA TYR A 208 4.37 -2.74 6.82
C TYR A 208 5.85 -2.48 6.60
N PHE A 209 6.30 -1.27 6.94
CA PHE A 209 7.67 -0.86 6.68
C PHE A 209 8.51 -0.90 7.96
N ASN A 210 9.76 -1.35 7.82
CA ASN A 210 10.81 -1.14 8.80
C ASN A 210 12.09 -0.70 8.08
N LEU A 211 12.38 0.61 8.14
CA LEU A 211 13.58 1.19 7.51
C LEU A 211 14.91 0.71 8.12
N ALA A 212 14.89 0.03 9.27
CA ALA A 212 16.06 -0.63 9.84
C ALA A 212 16.25 -2.07 9.31
N GLY A 213 15.42 -2.48 8.35
CA GLY A 213 15.36 -3.83 7.78
C GLY A 213 14.25 -4.68 8.41
N HIS A 214 13.84 -5.73 7.70
CA HIS A 214 12.78 -6.67 8.07
C HIS A 214 13.01 -7.26 9.48
N GLY A 215 14.26 -7.61 9.77
CA GLY A 215 14.71 -8.13 11.08
C GLY A 215 15.17 -7.04 12.07
N GLY A 216 14.94 -5.76 11.76
CA GLY A 216 15.46 -4.61 12.52
C GLY A 216 14.82 -4.37 13.89
N GLY A 217 13.89 -5.24 14.32
CA GLY A 217 13.20 -5.13 15.60
C GLY A 217 12.12 -4.05 15.63
N SER A 218 12.11 -3.23 16.68
CA SER A 218 11.06 -2.23 16.92
C SER A 218 11.19 -1.01 16.01
N VAL A 219 10.05 -0.47 15.56
CA VAL A 219 9.96 0.79 14.79
C VAL A 219 9.81 2.04 15.66
N LEU A 220 9.85 1.90 17.00
CA LEU A 220 9.65 3.04 17.92
C LEU A 220 10.77 4.09 17.86
N GLY A 221 11.90 3.77 17.22
CA GLY A 221 12.99 4.71 16.95
C GLY A 221 12.85 5.47 15.63
N HIS A 222 11.85 5.18 14.81
CA HIS A 222 11.65 5.84 13.52
C HIS A 222 11.05 7.22 13.72
N GLU A 223 11.52 8.17 12.91
CA GLU A 223 10.93 9.51 12.84
C GLU A 223 9.79 9.51 11.81
N LEU A 224 8.61 9.96 12.22
CA LEU A 224 7.42 10.08 11.36
C LEU A 224 7.02 11.55 11.24
N SER A 225 6.79 12.00 10.00
CA SER A 225 6.26 13.32 9.69
C SER A 225 5.12 13.21 8.69
N MET A 226 3.99 13.88 8.97
CA MET A 226 2.81 13.92 8.10
C MET A 226 2.35 15.38 7.96
N PRO A 227 3.05 16.19 7.14
CA PRO A 227 2.91 17.65 7.15
C PRO A 227 1.50 18.13 6.76
N GLU A 228 0.81 17.39 5.89
CA GLU A 228 -0.53 17.74 5.41
C GLU A 228 -1.66 17.25 6.34
N ALA A 229 -1.36 16.35 7.28
CA ALA A 229 -2.34 15.81 8.21
C ALA A 229 -2.61 16.81 9.33
N THR A 230 -3.69 17.57 9.20
CA THR A 230 -4.14 18.55 10.21
C THR A 230 -5.14 17.98 11.21
N HIS A 231 -5.69 16.79 10.94
CA HIS A 231 -6.72 16.13 11.73
C HIS A 231 -6.48 14.62 11.78
N MET A 232 -7.06 13.97 12.79
CA MET A 232 -7.12 12.51 12.91
C MET A 232 -8.57 12.08 13.13
N LEU A 233 -8.90 10.86 12.70
CA LEU A 233 -10.21 10.25 12.95
C LEU A 233 -10.12 9.42 14.25
N PRO A 234 -10.69 9.89 15.37
CA PRO A 234 -10.75 9.08 16.56
C PRO A 234 -11.66 7.87 16.30
N ILE A 235 -11.21 6.71 16.80
CA ILE A 235 -11.96 5.47 16.72
C ILE A 235 -12.49 5.10 18.11
N ASP A 236 -13.67 4.47 18.16
CA ASP A 236 -14.22 3.94 19.39
C ASP A 236 -13.67 2.53 19.71
N SER A 237 -14.17 1.91 20.79
CA SER A 237 -13.81 0.54 21.16
C SER A 237 -14.19 -0.51 20.12
N THR A 238 -15.14 -0.18 19.22
CA THR A 238 -15.52 -0.99 18.06
C THR A 238 -14.66 -0.70 16.82
N ARG A 239 -13.59 0.10 16.98
CA ARG A 239 -12.66 0.50 15.91
C ARG A 239 -13.35 1.11 14.69
N SER A 240 -14.59 1.58 14.87
CA SER A 240 -15.36 2.26 13.83
C SER A 240 -15.10 3.75 13.94
N GLU A 241 -15.11 4.44 12.80
CA GLU A 241 -14.99 5.90 12.77
C GLU A 241 -16.25 6.52 13.39
N HIS A 242 -16.05 7.49 14.28
CA HIS A 242 -17.15 8.35 14.73
C HIS A 242 -17.45 9.39 13.65
N HIS A 243 -18.73 9.58 13.29
CA HIS A 243 -19.13 10.79 12.57
C HIS A 243 -18.73 11.99 13.43
N PRO A 244 -17.92 12.94 12.91
CA PRO A 244 -17.37 13.99 13.76
C PRO A 244 -18.48 14.98 14.10
N SER A 245 -18.98 14.94 15.33
CA SER A 245 -19.01 16.19 16.07
C SER A 245 -17.55 16.62 16.18
N LEU A 246 -17.13 17.54 15.32
CA LEU A 246 -15.81 18.16 15.35
C LEU A 246 -15.45 18.46 16.80
N CYS A 247 -14.49 17.72 17.37
CA CYS A 247 -13.85 18.14 18.61
C CYS A 247 -12.98 19.34 18.25
N PRO A 248 -13.26 20.55 18.77
CA PRO A 248 -12.26 21.60 18.71
C PRO A 248 -11.11 21.19 19.64
N ASP A 249 -9.87 21.34 19.16
CA ASP A 249 -8.64 21.20 19.94
C ASP A 249 -8.27 19.79 20.45
N THR A 250 -7.96 18.88 19.54
CA THR A 250 -6.79 18.01 19.77
C THR A 250 -5.70 18.37 18.78
N ARG A 251 -4.80 19.27 19.18
CA ARG A 251 -3.55 19.50 18.42
C ARG A 251 -2.73 18.22 18.47
N SER A 252 -2.76 17.40 17.42
CA SER A 252 -1.66 16.49 17.14
C SER A 252 -0.48 17.34 16.72
N SER A 253 0.31 17.81 17.69
CA SER A 253 1.51 18.58 17.39
C SER A 253 2.57 17.61 16.86
N SER A 254 2.58 17.35 15.55
CA SER A 254 3.81 17.02 14.84
C SER A 254 4.61 18.31 14.74
N ARG A 255 5.35 18.65 15.81
CA ARG A 255 6.27 19.80 15.78
C ARG A 255 7.33 19.55 14.69
N PRO A 256 7.71 20.57 13.90
CA PRO A 256 8.83 20.43 12.98
C PRO A 256 10.11 20.13 13.77
N VAL A 257 10.98 19.32 13.18
CA VAL A 257 12.25 18.85 13.75
C VAL A 257 13.02 20.02 14.35
N ARG A 258 13.17 20.01 15.69
CA ARG A 258 14.11 20.85 16.41
C ARG A 258 15.03 19.92 17.16
N SER A 259 16.31 19.94 16.81
CA SER A 259 17.39 19.28 17.56
C SER A 259 17.30 19.68 19.03
N GLN A 260 16.99 18.74 19.93
CA GLN A 260 17.03 18.96 21.37
C GLN A 260 17.82 17.83 22.05
N SER A 261 18.77 18.25 22.88
CA SER A 261 19.72 17.47 23.67
C SER A 261 19.05 16.66 24.79
N PRO A 262 19.70 15.60 25.30
CA PRO A 262 19.09 14.67 26.25
C PRO A 262 19.05 15.26 27.67
N SER A 263 17.95 15.91 28.03
CA SER A 263 17.67 16.21 29.45
C SER A 263 16.19 16.29 29.85
N ASP A 264 15.22 16.20 28.94
CA ASP A 264 13.81 16.39 29.30
C ASP A 264 13.01 15.07 29.21
N LEU A 265 13.25 14.18 30.18
CA LEU A 265 12.37 13.06 30.51
C LEU A 265 11.58 13.40 31.76
N THR A 266 10.32 13.82 31.61
CA THR A 266 9.33 13.68 32.69
C THR A 266 8.01 13.15 32.14
N SER A 267 7.58 12.05 32.75
CA SER A 267 6.36 11.31 32.46
C SER A 267 5.11 12.13 32.78
N HIS A 268 4.13 12.13 31.89
CA HIS A 268 2.74 12.36 32.29
C HIS A 268 1.84 11.27 31.71
N ALA A 269 1.49 10.33 32.60
CA ALA A 269 0.33 9.47 32.44
C ALA A 269 -0.92 10.29 32.76
N VAL A 270 -1.95 10.20 31.92
CA VAL A 270 -3.30 10.69 32.27
C VAL A 270 -4.28 9.55 32.09
N SER A 271 -4.82 9.11 33.22
CA SER A 271 -5.97 8.24 33.37
C SER A 271 -7.24 9.09 33.28
N CYS A 272 -8.27 8.60 32.59
CA CYS A 272 -9.63 9.11 32.74
C CYS A 272 -10.57 7.96 33.14
N ALA A 273 -10.93 7.95 34.42
CA ALA A 273 -12.09 7.27 34.97
C ALA A 273 -13.38 7.98 34.50
N GLY A 274 -14.47 7.22 34.40
CA GLY A 274 -15.68 7.61 33.70
C GLY A 274 -16.69 8.47 34.45
N SER A 275 -17.81 8.66 33.76
CA SER A 275 -19.17 8.88 34.25
C SER A 275 -20.13 8.39 33.19
#